data_AF-A0A4V1VLG9-F1
#
_entry.id   AF-A0A4V1VLG9-F1
#
_cell.length_a   1.000
_cell.length_b   1.000
_cell.length_c   1.000
_cell.angle_alpha   90.00
_cell.angle_beta   90.00
_cell.angle_gamma   90.00
#
_symmetry.space_group_name_H-M   'P 1'
#
loop_
_entity.id
_entity.type
_entity.pdbx_description
1 polymer ?
#
loop_
_entity_poly.entity_id
_entity_poly.type
_entity_poly.pdbx_seq_one_letter_code
_entity_poly.pdbx_strand_id
1 'polypeptide(L)' 'MAMTLRLTEEQDAALTRLAQAQGISKNEAAARAIEDQAKNISREEQVRRLTDEAAERYGPLLDRLAQ' A
#
# COMPACT_ATOMS: atom_id res chain seq x y z
N MET A 1 23.38 -6.26 -3.21
CA MET A 1 22.62 -7.52 -3.34
C MET A 1 22.02 -7.54 -4.74
N ALA A 2 22.10 -8.65 -5.47
CA ALA A 2 21.50 -8.76 -6.80
C ALA A 2 20.11 -9.42 -6.66
N MET A 3 19.08 -8.77 -7.18
CA MET A 3 17.72 -9.29 -7.23
C MET A 3 17.38 -9.67 -8.67
N THR A 4 16.86 -10.87 -8.87
CA THR A 4 16.39 -11.34 -10.18
C THR A 4 14.89 -11.63 -10.09
N LEU A 5 14.09 -10.83 -10.80
CA LEU A 5 12.64 -11.00 -10.89
C LEU A 5 12.29 -11.84 -12.13
N ARG A 6 11.36 -12.78 -11.99
CA ARG A 6 10.71 -13.41 -13.14
C ARG A 6 9.42 -12.68 -13.42
N LEU A 7 9.38 -11.95 -14.52
CA LEU A 7 8.23 -11.16 -14.96
C LEU A 7 7.64 -11.80 -16.21
N THR A 8 6.32 -11.73 -16.33
CA THR A 8 5.64 -11.89 -17.62
C THR A 8 5.97 -10.70 -18.52
N GLU A 9 5.74 -10.83 -19.83
CA GLU A 9 5.97 -9.74 -20.79
C GLU A 9 5.17 -8.49 -20.44
N GLU A 10 3.93 -8.65 -20.01
CA GLU A 10 3.06 -7.54 -19.59
C GLU A 10 3.60 -6.82 -18.35
N GLN A 11 4.10 -7.57 -17.36
CA GLN A 11 4.71 -7.01 -16.16
C GLN A 11 6.01 -6.25 -16.47
N ASP A 12 6.86 -6.77 -17.36
CA ASP A 12 8.07 -6.06 -17.77
C ASP A 12 7.73 -4.78 -18.55
N ALA A 13 6.73 -4.81 -19.42
CA ALA A 13 6.24 -3.62 -20.12
C ALA A 13 5.67 -2.58 -19.15
N ALA A 14 4.91 -3.00 -18.14
CA ALA A 14 4.42 -2.11 -17.08
C ALA A 14 5.57 -1.50 -16.27
N LEU A 15 6.55 -2.30 -15.85
CA LEU A 15 7.72 -1.83 -15.11
C LEU A 15 8.58 -0.86 -15.95
N THR A 16 8.70 -1.12 -17.26
CA THR A 16 9.39 -0.23 -18.20
C THR A 16 8.72 1.15 -18.24
N ARG A 17 7.39 1.18 -18.43
CA ARG A 17 6.63 2.44 -18.46
C ARG A 17 6.73 3.19 -17.13
N LEU A 18 6.66 2.47 -16.01
CA LEU A 18 6.81 3.07 -14.68
C LEU A 18 8.18 3.72 -14.50
N ALA A 19 9.25 3.00 -14.84
CA ALA A 19 10.62 3.49 -14.74
C ALA A 19 10.87 4.71 -15.64
N GLN A 20 10.34 4.69 -16.87
CA GLN A 20 10.42 5.81 -17.80
C GLN A 20 9.67 7.05 -17.28
N ALA A 21 8.44 6.87 -16.79
CA ALA A 21 7.64 7.96 -16.23
C ALA A 21 8.31 8.62 -15.01
N GLN A 22 9.07 7.84 -14.23
CA GLN A 22 9.79 8.32 -13.06
C GLN A 22 11.23 8.79 -13.37
N GLY A 23 11.73 8.54 -14.58
CA GLY A 23 13.11 8.89 -14.97
C GLY A 23 14.19 8.10 -14.24
N ILE A 24 13.93 6.85 -13.86
CA ILE A 24 14.83 6.00 -13.06
C ILE A 24 15.02 4.61 -13.70
N SER A 25 15.92 3.80 -13.14
CA SER A 25 16.13 2.42 -13.61
C SER A 25 14.95 1.51 -13.26
N LYS A 26 14.76 0.42 -14.02
CA LYS A 26 13.73 -0.60 -13.73
C LYS A 26 13.88 -1.19 -12.32
N ASN A 27 15.11 -1.41 -11.87
CA ASN A 27 15.38 -1.98 -10.54
C ASN A 27 14.96 -1.01 -9.44
N GLU A 28 15.29 0.27 -9.58
CA GLU A 28 14.88 1.31 -8.63
C GLU A 28 13.35 1.49 -8.64
N ALA A 29 12.71 1.47 -9.81
CA ALA A 29 11.26 1.55 -9.92
C ALA A 29 10.57 0.38 -9.21
N ALA A 30 11.12 -0.84 -9.35
CA ALA A 30 10.61 -2.01 -8.64
C ALA A 30 10.78 -1.86 -7.11
N ALA A 31 11.95 -1.41 -6.64
CA ALA A 31 12.20 -1.19 -5.22
C ALA A 31 11.24 -0.14 -4.63
N ARG A 32 11.08 1.01 -5.28
CA ARG A 32 10.14 2.06 -4.85
C ARG A 32 8.69 1.58 -4.86
N ALA A 33 8.26 0.86 -5.89
CA ALA A 33 6.91 0.31 -5.94
C ALA A 33 6.62 -0.64 -4.76
N ILE A 34 7.61 -1.46 -4.36
CA ILE A 34 7.49 -2.32 -3.18
C ILE A 34 7.37 -1.49 -1.90
N GLU A 35 8.22 -0.47 -1.72
CA GLU A 35 8.16 0.41 -0.55
C GLU A 35 6.84 1.17 -0.44
N ASP A 36 6.34 1.68 -1.56
CA ASP A 36 5.09 2.42 -1.60
C ASP A 36 3.89 1.51 -1.31
N GLN A 37 3.89 0.29 -1.86
CA GLN A 37 2.86 -0.69 -1.54
C GLN A 37 2.89 -1.11 -0.07
N ALA A 38 4.08 -1.31 0.50
CA ALA A 38 4.23 -1.64 1.92
C ALA A 38 3.70 -0.51 2.82
N LYS A 39 3.97 0.75 2.48
CA LYS A 39 3.42 1.92 3.20
C LYS A 39 1.90 1.96 3.10
N ASN A 40 1.33 1.67 1.93
CA ASN A 40 -0.12 1.67 1.74
C ASN A 40 -0.80 0.59 2.59
N ILE A 41 -0.30 -0.64 2.57
CA ILE A 41 -0.81 -1.75 3.40
C ILE A 41 -0.75 -1.38 4.88
N SER A 42 0.40 -0.85 5.34
CA SER A 42 0.56 -0.45 6.75
C SER A 42 -0.42 0.66 7.17
N ARG A 43 -0.69 1.63 6.28
CA ARG A 43 -1.67 2.69 6.53
C ARG A 43 -3.10 2.13 6.63
N GLU A 44 -3.48 1.23 5.72
CA GLU A 44 -4.80 0.60 5.74
C GLU A 44 -5.03 -0.21 7.03
N GLU A 45 -4.03 -0.99 7.45
CA GLU A 45 -4.07 -1.74 8.71
C GLU A 45 -4.19 -0.80 9.93
N GLN A 46 -3.46 0.32 9.92
CA GLN A 46 -3.54 1.32 10.99
C GLN A 46 -4.92 1.96 11.06
N VAL A 47 -5.50 2.35 9.92
CA VAL A 47 -6.84 2.93 9.86
C VAL A 47 -7.88 1.94 10.36
N ARG A 48 -7.83 0.67 9.92
CA ARG A 48 -8.74 -0.37 10.39
C ARG A 48 -8.65 -0.52 11.91
N ARG A 49 -7.44 -0.69 12.46
CA ARG A 49 -7.23 -0.85 13.90
C ARG A 49 -7.77 0.32 14.72
N LEU A 50 -7.50 1.55 14.30
CA LEU A 50 -7.98 2.74 15.01
C LEU A 50 -9.50 2.89 14.91
N THR A 51 -10.09 2.49 13.79
CA THR A 51 -11.55 2.50 13.60
C THR A 51 -12.22 1.47 14.48
N ASP A 52 -11.65 0.26 14.58
CA ASP A 52 -12.15 -0.80 15.45
C ASP A 52 -12.08 -0.36 16.93
N GLU A 53 -10.95 0.22 17.36
CA GLU A 53 -10.80 0.75 18.72
C GLU A 53 -11.80 1.88 19.02
N ALA A 54 -11.99 2.79 18.07
CA ALA A 54 -12.94 3.89 18.22
C ALA A 54 -14.39 3.39 18.25
N ALA A 55 -14.75 2.41 17.42
CA ALA A 55 -16.07 1.81 17.40
C ALA A 55 -16.36 1.06 18.71
N GLU A 56 -15.41 0.30 19.23
CA GLU A 56 -15.54 -0.37 20.53
C GLU A 56 -15.71 0.64 21.67
N ARG A 57 -14.90 1.71 21.67
CA ARG A 57 -14.91 2.71 22.75
C ARG A 57 -16.13 3.63 22.72
N TYR A 58 -16.54 4.07 21.54
CA TYR A 58 -17.54 5.14 21.39
C TYR A 58 -18.88 4.66 20.82
N GLY A 59 -18.94 3.51 20.15
CA GLY A 59 -20.18 2.94 19.61
C GLY A 59 -21.29 2.84 20.66
N PRO A 60 -21.05 2.23 21.83
CA PRO A 60 -22.08 2.12 22.88
C PRO A 60 -22.53 3.46 23.47
N LEU A 61 -21.73 4.53 23.38
CA LEU A 61 -22.14 5.87 23.77
C LEU A 61 -23.05 6.49 22.70
N LEU A 62 -22.66 6.39 21.43
CA LEU A 62 -23.43 6.92 20.31
C LEU A 62 -24.79 6.23 20.19
N ASP A 63 -24.86 4.92 20.39
CA ASP A 63 -26.12 4.15 20.39
C ASP A 63 -27.10 4.62 21.47
N ARG A 64 -26.59 5.09 22.62
CA ARG A 64 -27.40 5.65 23.71
C ARG A 64 -27.86 7.08 23.45
N LEU A 65 -27.07 7.87 22.72
CA LEU A 65 -27.41 9.24 22.35
C LEU A 65 -28.41 9.32 21.18
N ALA A 66 -28.51 8.26 20.38
CA ALA A 66 -29.43 8.17 19.25
C ALA A 66 -30.86 7.73 19.64
N GLN A 67 -31.10 7.40 20.92
CA GLN A 67 -32.41 7.06 21.50
C GLN A 67 -33.11 8.30 22.04
#